data_AF-A0A480BP59-F1
#
_entry.id   AF-A0A480BP59-F1
#
_cell.length_a   1.000
_cell.length_b   1.000
_cell.length_c   1.000
_cell.angle_alpha   90.00
_cell.angle_beta   90.00
_cell.angle_gamma   90.00
#
_symmetry.space_group_name_H-M   'P 1'
#
loop_
_entity.id
_entity.type
_entity.pdbx_description
1 polymer ?
#
loop_
_entity_poly.entity_id
_entity_poly.type
_entity_poly.pdbx_seq_one_letter_code
_entity_poly.pdbx_strand_id
1 'polypeptide(L)' 'IRGRPTLFMRRDEVDAAWRWVEPLLEAWQESGDAPRGYIAGTWGPTQAIALIERDGYTWHDDL' A
#
# COMPACT_ATOMS: atom_id res chain seq x y z
N ILE A 1 -12.98 -27.91 -12.11
CA ILE A 1 -12.77 -26.49 -11.77
C ILE A 1 -14.15 -25.83 -11.67
N ARG A 2 -14.57 -25.39 -10.48
CA ARG A 2 -15.89 -24.76 -10.27
C ARG A 2 -15.71 -23.25 -10.47
N GLY A 3 -15.94 -22.75 -11.67
CA GLY A 3 -15.75 -21.34 -12.03
C GLY A 3 -16.65 -20.41 -11.19
N ARG A 4 -16.07 -19.74 -10.20
CA ARG A 4 -16.73 -18.72 -9.36
C ARG A 4 -16.14 -17.35 -9.67
N PRO A 5 -16.73 -16.58 -10.61
CA PRO A 5 -16.19 -15.29 -11.06
C PRO A 5 -16.06 -14.24 -9.95
N THR A 6 -16.82 -14.36 -8.86
CA THR A 6 -16.80 -13.44 -7.72
C THR A 6 -15.49 -13.42 -6.92
N LEU A 7 -14.62 -14.41 -7.15
CA LEU A 7 -13.29 -14.48 -6.54
C LEU A 7 -12.20 -13.86 -7.41
N PHE A 8 -12.59 -13.29 -8.56
CA PHE A 8 -11.68 -12.66 -9.50
C PHE A 8 -12.07 -11.20 -9.66
N MET A 9 -11.07 -10.33 -9.75
CA MET A 9 -11.31 -8.92 -10.04
C MET A 9 -11.91 -8.78 -11.44
N ARG A 10 -12.88 -7.87 -11.54
CA ARG A 10 -13.46 -7.50 -12.84
C ARG A 10 -12.53 -6.54 -13.56
N ARG A 11 -12.68 -6.43 -14.88
CA ARG A 11 -11.81 -5.59 -15.71
C ARG A 11 -11.85 -4.12 -15.30
N ASP A 12 -13.05 -3.60 -15.05
CA ASP A 12 -13.29 -2.24 -14.59
C ASP A 12 -12.70 -1.95 -13.20
N GLU A 13 -12.71 -2.94 -12.29
CA GLU A 13 -12.06 -2.83 -10.97
C GLU A 13 -10.53 -2.74 -11.12
N VAL A 14 -9.94 -3.53 -12.00
CA VAL A 14 -8.50 -3.49 -12.30
C VAL A 14 -8.12 -2.15 -12.94
N ASP A 15 -8.89 -1.68 -13.92
CA ASP A 15 -8.64 -0.41 -14.59
C ASP A 15 -8.75 0.77 -13.58
N ALA A 16 -9.70 0.73 -12.64
CA ALA A 16 -9.84 1.73 -11.58
C ALA A 16 -8.68 1.70 -10.58
N ALA A 17 -8.23 0.50 -10.18
CA ALA A 17 -7.07 0.35 -9.30
C ALA A 17 -5.80 0.94 -9.95
N TRP A 18 -5.55 0.65 -11.23
CA TRP A 18 -4.42 1.20 -11.96
C TRP A 18 -4.47 2.71 -12.09
N ARG A 19 -5.64 3.27 -12.41
CA ARG A 19 -5.82 4.73 -12.48
C ARG A 19 -5.45 5.44 -11.16
N TRP A 20 -5.60 4.76 -10.03
CA TRP A 20 -5.19 5.30 -8.73
C TRP A 20 -3.69 5.10 -8.44
N VAL A 21 -3.13 3.93 -8.76
CA VAL A 21 -1.72 3.60 -8.48
C VAL A 21 -0.73 4.30 -9.42
N GLU A 22 -1.10 4.51 -10.69
CA GLU A 22 -0.18 5.00 -11.72
C GLU A 22 0.45 6.36 -11.39
N PRO A 23 -0.29 7.40 -10.96
CA PRO A 23 0.32 8.67 -10.57
C PRO A 23 1.26 8.57 -9.35
N LEU A 24 1.01 7.62 -8.44
CA LEU A 24 1.90 7.37 -7.29
C LEU A 24 3.23 6.77 -7.75
N LEU A 25 3.20 5.85 -8.71
CA LEU A 25 4.40 5.26 -9.27
C LEU A 25 5.22 6.29 -10.06
N GLU A 26 4.56 7.12 -10.86
CA GLU A 26 5.21 8.23 -11.58
C GLU A 26 5.90 9.17 -10.60
N ALA A 27 5.20 9.62 -9.56
CA ALA A 27 5.77 10.50 -8.54
C ALA A 27 6.98 9.87 -7.81
N TRP A 28 6.97 8.57 -7.55
CA TRP A 28 8.12 7.88 -6.96
C TRP A 28 9.31 7.76 -7.92
N GLN A 29 9.07 7.58 -9.22
CA GLN A 29 10.16 7.59 -10.20
C GLN A 29 10.77 9.00 -10.33
N GLU A 30 9.95 10.04 -10.25
CA GLU A 30 10.39 11.43 -10.35
C GLU A 30 11.11 11.93 -9.09
N SER A 31 10.70 11.50 -7.89
CA SER A 31 11.32 11.98 -6.64
C SER A 31 12.75 11.50 -6.45
N GLY A 32 13.07 10.30 -6.96
CA GLY A 32 14.38 9.67 -6.75
C GLY A 32 14.65 9.26 -5.30
N ASP A 33 13.63 9.29 -4.44
CA ASP A 33 13.76 8.95 -3.03
C ASP A 33 13.84 7.42 -2.84
N ALA A 34 14.86 6.97 -2.11
CA ALA A 34 14.94 5.57 -1.70
C ALA A 34 13.94 5.26 -0.57
N PRO A 35 13.37 4.05 -0.53
CA PRO A 35 12.55 3.61 0.59
C PRO A 35 13.28 3.73 1.93
N ARG A 36 12.55 4.09 2.98
CA ARG A 36 13.10 4.11 4.35
C ARG A 36 13.35 2.67 4.81
N GLY A 37 14.58 2.37 5.22
CA GLY A 37 14.95 1.08 5.78
C GLY A 37 14.38 0.85 7.19
N TYR A 38 14.29 -0.42 7.58
CA TYR A 38 13.87 -0.84 8.92
C TYR A 38 14.54 -2.18 9.27
N ILE A 39 14.59 -2.51 10.56
CA ILE A 39 15.21 -3.75 11.05
C ILE A 39 14.27 -4.92 10.73
N ALA A 40 14.80 -6.02 10.19
CA ALA A 40 14.01 -7.23 9.93
C ALA A 40 13.36 -7.75 11.22
N GLY A 41 12.08 -8.14 11.14
CA GLY A 41 11.28 -8.53 12.31
C GLY A 41 10.61 -7.36 13.04
N THR A 42 10.77 -6.12 12.57
CA THR A 42 10.00 -4.96 13.03
C THR A 42 8.89 -4.61 12.04
N TRP A 43 7.94 -3.78 12.47
CA TRP A 43 6.77 -3.37 11.70
C TRP A 43 7.04 -2.31 10.62
N GLY A 44 8.29 -1.90 10.45
CA GLY A 44 8.67 -0.89 9.47
C GLY A 44 9.33 0.34 10.11
N PRO A 45 9.55 1.39 9.30
CA PRO A 45 10.16 2.62 9.77
C PRO A 45 9.19 3.43 10.65
N THR A 46 9.71 4.24 11.57
CA THR A 46 8.90 5.12 12.44
C THR A 46 7.98 6.05 11.64
N GLN A 47 8.38 6.43 10.42
CA GLN A 47 7.57 7.23 9.51
C GLN A 47 6.25 6.55 9.11
N ALA A 48 6.18 5.21 9.09
CA ALA A 48 4.94 4.48 8.81
C ALA A 48 3.93 4.58 9.96
N ILE A 49 4.41 4.68 11.20
CA ILE A 49 3.58 4.92 12.40
C ILE A 49 3.11 6.37 12.40
N ALA A 50 4.04 7.32 12.25
CA ALA A 50 3.73 8.75 12.24
C ALA A 50 2.72 9.14 11.14
N LEU A 51 2.74 8.44 9.99
CA LEU A 51 1.82 8.68 8.89
C LEU A 51 0.36 8.50 9.30
N ILE A 52 0.05 7.41 10.00
CA ILE A 52 -1.34 7.09 10.38
C ILE A 52 -1.75 7.78 11.69
N GLU A 53 -0.80 8.02 12.60
CA GLU A 53 -1.05 8.74 13.86
C GLU A 53 -1.47 10.19 13.61
N ARG A 54 -0.94 10.82 12.56
CA ARG A 54 -1.37 12.15 12.10
C ARG A 54 -2.88 12.21 11.87
N ASP A 55 -3.45 11.11 11.40
CA ASP A 55 -4.87 11.01 11.07
C ASP A 55 -5.68 10.40 12.24
N GLY A 56 -5.07 10.25 13.42
CA GLY A 56 -5.71 9.75 14.65
C GLY A 56 -5.83 8.23 14.74
N TYR A 57 -5.13 7.49 13.89
CA TYR A 57 -5.16 6.04 13.84
C TYR A 57 -3.90 5.41 14.43
N THR A 58 -4.01 4.17 14.88
CA THR A 58 -2.90 3.37 15.38
C THR A 58 -2.95 1.98 14.75
N TRP A 59 -1.79 1.43 14.38
CA TRP A 59 -1.70 0.05 13.92
C TRP A 59 -2.02 -0.88 15.09
N HIS A 60 -2.91 -1.84 14.88
CA HIS A 60 -3.21 -2.86 15.89
C HIS A 60 -2.12 -3.95 15.84
N ASP A 61 -1.14 -3.81 16.72
CA ASP A 61 -0.09 -4.82 16.99
C ASP A 61 -0.61 -5.87 17.98
N ASP A 62 -1.74 -6.51 17.67
CA ASP A 62 -2.16 -7.69 18.43
C ASP A 62 -1.36 -8.89 17.92
N LEU A 63 -0.36 -9.29 18.72
CA LEU A 63 0.18 -10.66 18.72
C LEU A 63 -0.81 -11.63 19.37
#